data_AF-A0A2V8Q750-F1
#
_entry.id   AF-A0A2V8Q750-F1
#
_cell.length_a   1.000
_cell.length_b   1.000
_cell.length_c   1.000
_cell.angle_alpha   90.00
_cell.angle_beta   90.00
_cell.angle_gamma   90.00
#
_symmetry.space_group_name_H-M   'P 1'
#
loop_
_entity.id
_entity.type
_entity.pdbx_description
1 polymer ?
#
loop_
_entity_poly.entity_id
_entity_poly.type
_entity_poly.pdbx_seq_one_letter_code
_entity_poly.pdbx_strand_id
1 'polypeptide(L)' 'TSFSSCAAQACQTGLQATQATHILVAGLETHVCVNQTVHDLLTKKFKVHLLTDCITSRNKKDRKIG' A
#
# COMPACT_ATOMS: atom_id res chain seq x y z
N THR A 1 -4.44 2.09 -16.24
CA THR A 1 -4.65 1.00 -15.27
C THR A 1 -3.38 0.87 -14.43
N SER A 2 -3.49 0.75 -13.10
CA SER A 2 -2.32 0.65 -12.19
C SER A 2 -2.67 -0.22 -10.98
N PHE A 3 -1.69 -0.95 -10.45
CA PHE A 3 -1.83 -1.72 -9.21
C PHE A 3 -1.60 -0.89 -7.96
N SER A 4 -0.74 0.12 -8.02
CA SER A 4 -0.49 1.00 -6.89
C SER A 4 -1.62 2.01 -6.73
N SER A 5 -2.15 2.12 -5.52
CA SER A 5 -3.13 3.15 -5.17
C SER A 5 -2.55 4.55 -5.28
N CYS A 6 -1.22 4.70 -5.16
CA CYS A 6 -0.55 5.99 -5.33
C CYS A 6 -0.62 6.53 -6.75
N ALA A 7 -0.95 5.71 -7.75
CA ALA A 7 -1.17 6.17 -9.12
C ALA A 7 -2.54 6.84 -9.31
N ALA A 8 -3.47 6.66 -8.38
CA ALA A 8 -4.76 7.33 -8.42
C ALA A 8 -4.64 8.76 -7.89
N GLN A 9 -5.06 9.75 -8.69
CA GLN A 9 -4.96 11.16 -8.30
C GLN A 9 -5.69 11.45 -6.98
N ALA A 10 -6.86 10.86 -6.77
CA ALA A 10 -7.65 11.00 -5.54
C ALA A 10 -6.92 10.51 -4.28
N CYS A 11 -6.10 9.45 -4.41
CA CYS A 11 -5.29 8.96 -3.30
C CYS A 11 -4.19 9.96 -2.94
N GLN A 12 -3.51 10.50 -3.96
CA GLN A 12 -2.43 11.47 -3.74
C GLN A 12 -2.94 12.78 -3.11
N THR A 13 -4.07 13.31 -3.62
CA THR A 13 -4.68 14.52 -3.07
C THR A 13 -5.20 14.29 -1.66
N GLY A 14 -5.82 13.13 -1.38
CA GLY A 14 -6.28 12.75 -0.05
C GLY A 14 -5.12 12.65 0.94
N LEU A 15 -4.01 11.99 0.55
CA LEU A 15 -2.82 11.88 1.39
C LEU A 15 -2.22 13.26 1.71
N GLN A 16 -2.06 14.14 0.71
CA GLN A 16 -1.52 15.48 0.92
C GLN A 16 -2.41 16.32 1.85
N ALA A 17 -3.74 16.22 1.72
CA ALA A 17 -4.68 16.96 2.55
C ALA A 17 -4.62 16.57 4.03
N THR A 18 -4.23 15.33 4.35
CA THR A 18 -4.12 14.87 5.75
C THR A 18 -2.91 15.43 6.49
N GLN A 19 -1.90 15.90 5.76
CA GLN A 19 -0.56 16.24 6.29
C GLN A 19 0.09 15.12 7.13
N ALA A 20 -0.38 13.88 7.00
CA ALA A 20 0.12 12.75 7.76
C ALA A 20 1.51 12.35 7.26
N THR A 21 2.38 11.99 8.20
CA THR A 21 3.73 11.46 7.90
C THR A 21 3.80 9.95 8.02
N HIS A 22 2.81 9.33 8.68
CA HIS A 22 2.70 7.90 8.91
C HIS A 22 1.45 7.35 8.24
N ILE A 23 1.59 6.24 7.51
CA ILE A 23 0.51 5.63 6.72
C ILE A 23 0.32 4.19 7.18
N LEU A 24 -0.92 3.85 7.54
CA LEU A 24 -1.33 2.46 7.76
C LEU A 24 -1.81 1.87 6.44
N VAL A 25 -1.31 0.69 6.08
CA VAL A 25 -1.71 0.00 4.84
C VAL A 25 -2.38 -1.34 5.16
N ALA A 26 -3.53 -1.56 4.54
CA ALA A 26 -4.33 -2.78 4.57
C ALA A 26 -4.93 -3.05 3.19
N GLY A 27 -5.37 -4.28 2.92
CA GLY A 27 -6.04 -4.65 1.68
C GLY A 27 -5.50 -5.92 0.99
N LEU A 28 -5.83 -6.07 -0.29
CA LEU A 28 -5.49 -7.24 -1.10
C LEU A 28 -5.23 -6.84 -2.57
N GLU A 29 -4.47 -7.60 -3.36
CA GLU A 29 -3.65 -8.75 -2.93
C GLU A 29 -2.29 -8.30 -2.39
N THR A 30 -1.78 -8.96 -1.35
CA THR A 30 -0.54 -8.60 -0.64
C THR A 30 0.63 -8.37 -1.60
N HIS A 31 0.88 -9.31 -2.50
CA HIS A 31 2.01 -9.30 -3.43
C HIS A 31 1.82 -8.41 -4.67
N VAL A 32 0.63 -7.79 -4.82
CA VAL A 32 0.30 -6.96 -5.98
C VAL A 32 0.04 -5.53 -5.52
N CYS A 33 -1.22 -5.19 -5.24
CA CYS A 33 -1.61 -3.80 -5.00
C CYS A 33 -1.06 -3.29 -3.67
N VAL A 34 -1.01 -4.14 -2.65
CA VAL A 34 -0.45 -3.76 -1.34
C VAL A 34 1.05 -3.51 -1.46
N ASN A 35 1.81 -4.48 -1.99
CA ASN A 35 3.26 -4.36 -2.13
C ASN A 35 3.66 -3.14 -2.97
N GLN A 36 3.04 -2.97 -4.16
CA GLN A 36 3.34 -1.83 -5.03
C GLN A 36 2.96 -0.48 -4.41
N THR A 37 1.83 -0.41 -3.68
CA THR A 37 1.45 0.82 -2.96
C THR A 37 2.44 1.15 -1.85
N VAL A 38 2.88 0.15 -1.07
CA VAL A 38 3.87 0.32 0.00
C VAL A 38 5.20 0.84 -0.56
N HIS A 39 5.69 0.27 -1.67
CA HIS A 39 6.92 0.73 -2.32
C HIS A 39 6.84 2.17 -2.81
N ASP A 40 5.71 2.59 -3.38
CA ASP A 40 5.50 3.98 -3.77
C ASP A 40 5.48 4.94 -2.58
N LEU A 41 4.80 4.55 -1.49
CA LEU A 41 4.76 5.34 -0.26
C LEU A 41 6.15 5.49 0.38
N LEU A 42 6.94 4.41 0.40
CA LEU A 42 8.33 4.42 0.87
C LEU A 42 9.22 5.30 -0.02
N THR A 43 9.04 5.25 -1.34
CA THR A 43 9.74 6.11 -2.29
C THR A 43 9.44 7.59 -2.04
N LYS A 44 8.17 7.90 -1.73
CA LYS A 44 7.70 9.24 -1.32
C LYS A 44 8.06 9.62 0.13
N LYS A 45 8.87 8.81 0.82
CA LYS A 45 9.39 9.05 2.18
C LYS A 45 8.35 9.08 3.31
N PHE A 46 7.19 8.45 3.10
CA PHE A 46 6.26 8.19 4.20
C PHE A 46 6.80 7.09 5.12
N LYS A 47 6.40 7.14 6.39
CA LYS A 47 6.59 6.04 7.34
C LYS A 47 5.42 5.08 7.21
N VAL A 48 5.67 3.88 6.68
CA VAL A 48 4.60 2.93 6.38
C VAL A 48 4.52 1.85 7.44
N HIS A 49 3.33 1.60 7.96
CA HIS A 49 3.03 0.48 8.84
C HIS A 49 2.06 -0.47 8.13
N LEU A 50 2.52 -1.70 7.89
CA LEU A 50 1.72 -2.72 7.25
C LEU A 50 0.94 -3.52 8.30
N LEU A 51 -0.39 -3.49 8.21
CA LEU A 51 -1.27 -4.22 9.12
C LEU A 51 -1.35 -5.68 8.67
N THR A 52 -0.44 -6.52 9.17
CA THR A 52 -0.25 -7.89 8.64
C THR A 52 -1.46 -8.79 8.79
N ASP A 53 -2.33 -8.55 9.75
CA ASP A 53 -3.63 -9.23 9.97
C ASP A 53 -4.75 -8.71 9.06
N CYS A 54 -4.54 -7.56 8.42
CA CYS A 54 -5.47 -6.88 7.52
C CYS A 54 -5.03 -6.95 6.04
N ILE A 55 -4.13 -7.86 5.71
CA ILE A 55 -3.70 -8.13 4.33
C ILE A 55 -3.76 -9.61 3.99
N THR A 56 -4.09 -9.91 2.74
CA THR A 56 -4.05 -11.29 2.25
C THR A 56 -3.79 -11.37 0.75
N SER A 57 -3.41 -12.55 0.28
CA SER A 57 -3.40 -12.92 -1.14
C SER A 57 -4.27 -14.16 -1.32
N ARG A 58 -4.67 -14.44 -2.57
CA ARG A 58 -5.47 -15.63 -2.86
C ARG A 58 -4.76 -16.91 -2.40
N ASN A 59 -3.46 -17.03 -2.69
CA ASN A 59 -2.63 -18.12 -2.18
C ASN A 59 -1.74 -17.65 -1.03
N LYS A 60 -1.63 -18.48 0.01
CA LYS A 60 -0.75 -18.21 1.17
C LYS A 60 0.73 -18.09 0.77
N LYS A 61 1.16 -18.83 -0.27
CA LYS A 61 2.52 -18.76 -0.78
C LYS A 61 2.83 -17.36 -1.31
N ASP A 62 1.95 -16.80 -2.14
CA ASP A 62 2.11 -15.47 -2.73
C ASP A 62 2.19 -14.38 -1.64
N ARG A 63 1.37 -14.49 -0.59
CA ARG A 63 1.48 -13.59 0.59
C ARG A 63 2.83 -13.68 1.30
N LYS A 64 3.48 -14.85 1.31
CA LYS A 64 4.73 -15.10 2.05
C LYS A 64 5.98 -14.72 1.26
N ILE A 65 5.95 -14.87 -0.07
CA ILE A 65 7.15 -14.73 -0.92
C ILE A 65 7.14 -13.50 -1.82
N GLY A 66 5.97 -12.94 -2.10
CA GLY A 66 5.81 -11.80 -3.01
C GLY A 66 5.96 -10.45 -2.33
#